data_AF-A0A372RS71-F1
#
_entry.id   AF-A0A372RS71-F1
#
_cell.length_a   1.000
_cell.length_b   1.000
_cell.length_c   1.000
_cell.angle_alpha   90.00
_cell.angle_beta   90.00
_cell.angle_gamma   90.00
#
_symmetry.space_group_name_H-M   'P 1'
#
loop_
_entity.id
_entity.type
_entity.pdbx_description
1 polymer ?
#
loop_
_entity_poly.entity_id
_entity_poly.type
_entity_poly.pdbx_seq_one_letter_code
_entity_poly.pdbx_strand_id
1 'polypeptide(L)'
;MMIFTKFLKKILEFLDNDMITLHSCLLVNEEWSKIAVEILWKDIYKIQASAEELYGIELEDESDQNILSTLYSCLSKESKELLIQNNIIIESPTLKSPKYDYPSYCKYLDAGYINQLIIIHLGEESKIYERILLKQEIYQLFIEKSSSLLYLHFHDPHVPFPYFSGISNSINHLREFSCDTSIPPSIYCRMAQLCRNINKLLIKWVKEDNEGLAKLIQLQNNLYDIGFECEDQDNLEEKIDPFICTMIGNALESISNSLSHLYIKNSLYCIPLSSISNLTNLTSIDLNLEELFPIDALESLCNIHFPNLSKLLIGENIPPLVLIANFIKTNGSSLKEILFYNGFYNGDLDECTILNQMISRTCSKLETLMTFCYDDQFQDIIEILICCDNLINLILRNSSDENIDATPLFTTLLANSSHHKLSKFCVDSKIHFTPNILNSFLDMIDDKKNINSIIFYIYKSGGIKYVGYDGITNNHLLILESVGGCILDDDDIIKNFSTVPKFRVPYRYSLE
;
A
#
# COMPACT_ATOMS: atom_id res chain seq x y z
N MET A 1 -36.53 -8.68 -11.46
CA MET A 1 -35.97 -8.31 -10.14
C MET A 1 -34.51 -8.75 -9.99
N MET A 2 -34.18 -10.05 -9.94
CA MET A 2 -32.82 -10.53 -9.63
C MET A 2 -31.69 -10.00 -10.53
N ILE A 3 -31.99 -9.70 -11.80
CA ILE A 3 -31.05 -9.10 -12.75
C ILE A 3 -30.80 -7.62 -12.40
N PHE A 4 -31.85 -6.88 -12.05
CA PHE A 4 -31.77 -5.46 -11.68
C PHE A 4 -30.95 -5.26 -10.40
N THR A 5 -31.17 -6.08 -9.36
CA THR A 5 -30.42 -6.02 -8.10
C THR A 5 -28.91 -6.25 -8.31
N LYS A 6 -28.54 -7.18 -9.21
CA LYS A 6 -27.12 -7.43 -9.55
C LYS A 6 -26.48 -6.25 -10.29
N PHE A 7 -27.21 -5.61 -11.21
CA PHE A 7 -26.72 -4.42 -11.88
C PHE A 7 -26.60 -3.23 -10.93
N LEU A 8 -27.61 -3.02 -10.09
CA LEU A 8 -27.60 -1.97 -9.07
C LEU A 8 -26.43 -2.13 -8.10
N LYS A 9 -26.17 -3.35 -7.64
CA LYS A 9 -24.99 -3.62 -6.80
C LYS A 9 -23.69 -3.23 -7.48
N LYS A 10 -23.49 -3.62 -8.74
CA LYS A 10 -22.31 -3.21 -9.50
C LYS A 10 -22.20 -1.69 -9.64
N ILE A 11 -23.32 -0.99 -9.83
CA ILE A 11 -23.34 0.48 -9.92
C ILE A 11 -22.88 1.09 -8.59
N LEU A 12 -23.44 0.63 -7.46
CA LEU A 12 -23.07 1.14 -6.14
C LEU A 12 -21.65 0.73 -5.72
N GLU A 13 -21.13 -0.40 -6.20
CA GLU A 13 -19.74 -0.82 -5.96
C GLU A 13 -18.72 0.15 -6.60
N PHE A 14 -19.09 0.95 -7.61
CA PHE A 14 -18.23 2.03 -8.11
C PHE A 14 -18.09 3.19 -7.10
N LEU A 15 -18.96 3.24 -6.08
CA LEU A 15 -18.95 4.23 -5.02
C LEU A 15 -18.27 3.72 -3.74
N ASP A 16 -17.53 2.60 -3.78
CA ASP A 16 -16.87 1.99 -2.58
C ASP A 16 -15.91 2.93 -1.84
N ASN A 17 -15.47 4.01 -2.49
CA ASN A 17 -14.65 5.06 -1.88
C ASN A 17 -15.39 6.41 -1.74
N ASP A 18 -16.67 6.48 -2.13
CA ASP A 18 -17.54 7.66 -1.97
C ASP A 18 -18.63 7.34 -0.93
N MET A 19 -18.21 7.37 0.34
CA MET A 19 -19.07 7.01 1.47
C MET A 19 -20.26 7.97 1.62
N ILE A 20 -20.13 9.23 1.20
CA ILE A 20 -21.20 10.25 1.25
C ILE A 20 -22.33 9.86 0.30
N THR A 21 -21.97 9.53 -0.95
CA THR A 21 -22.96 9.13 -1.94
C THR A 21 -23.58 7.78 -1.56
N LEU A 22 -22.79 6.84 -1.03
CA LEU A 22 -23.30 5.58 -0.48
C LEU A 22 -24.28 5.80 0.68
N HIS A 23 -24.00 6.72 1.59
CA HIS A 23 -24.91 7.07 2.68
C HIS A 23 -26.23 7.65 2.13
N SER A 24 -26.17 8.51 1.11
CA SER A 24 -27.36 9.04 0.44
C SER A 24 -28.19 7.93 -0.22
N CYS A 25 -27.54 6.89 -0.75
CA CYS A 25 -28.22 5.71 -1.31
C CYS A 25 -29.06 4.96 -0.26
N LEU A 26 -28.73 5.04 1.02
CA LEU A 26 -29.49 4.41 2.11
C LEU A 26 -30.92 4.92 2.23
N LEU A 27 -31.17 6.16 1.79
CA LEU A 27 -32.43 6.87 1.96
C LEU A 27 -33.40 6.69 0.77
N VAL A 28 -32.95 6.07 -0.33
CA VAL A 28 -33.72 5.97 -1.57
C VAL A 28 -34.91 5.00 -1.43
N ASN A 29 -34.65 3.73 -1.10
CA ASN A 29 -35.64 2.70 -0.81
C ASN A 29 -34.97 1.49 -0.14
N GLU A 30 -35.77 0.46 0.22
CA GLU A 30 -35.26 -0.72 0.92
C GLU A 30 -34.19 -1.51 0.15
N GLU A 31 -34.32 -1.62 -1.18
CA GLU A 31 -33.36 -2.36 -2.02
C GLU A 31 -32.01 -1.64 -2.11
N TRP A 32 -32.02 -0.34 -2.39
CA TRP A 32 -30.81 0.49 -2.38
C TRP A 32 -30.17 0.52 -1.00
N SER A 33 -30.99 0.66 0.05
CA SER A 33 -30.52 0.68 1.42
C SER A 33 -29.80 -0.60 1.81
N LYS A 34 -30.34 -1.76 1.45
CA LYS A 34 -29.68 -3.05 1.72
C LYS A 34 -28.32 -3.17 1.01
N ILE A 35 -28.25 -2.79 -0.26
CA ILE A 35 -27.00 -2.89 -1.05
C ILE A 35 -25.96 -1.89 -0.54
N ALA A 36 -26.37 -0.65 -0.28
CA ALA A 36 -25.47 0.37 0.25
C ALA A 36 -24.94 0.00 1.63
N VAL A 37 -25.76 -0.56 2.54
CA VAL A 37 -25.29 -1.09 3.83
C VAL A 37 -24.29 -2.23 3.62
N GLU A 38 -24.56 -3.16 2.71
CA GLU A 38 -23.62 -4.26 2.42
C GLU A 38 -22.24 -3.75 1.98
N ILE A 39 -22.20 -2.69 1.16
CA ILE A 39 -20.95 -2.08 0.69
C ILE A 39 -20.26 -1.32 1.83
N LEU A 40 -20.98 -0.45 2.54
CA LEU A 40 -20.44 0.34 3.66
C LEU A 40 -19.85 -0.54 4.77
N TRP A 41 -20.57 -1.60 5.15
CA TRP A 41 -20.16 -2.51 6.23
C TRP A 41 -19.24 -3.64 5.78
N LYS A 42 -18.85 -3.68 4.50
CA LYS A 42 -17.83 -4.60 3.99
C LYS A 42 -16.51 -4.38 4.72
N ASP A 43 -16.19 -3.13 5.03
CA ASP A 43 -14.95 -2.67 5.62
C ASP A 43 -15.23 -1.57 6.65
N ILE A 44 -15.33 -1.95 7.92
CA ILE A 44 -15.71 -1.03 9.00
C ILE A 44 -14.72 0.12 9.19
N TYR A 45 -13.43 -0.09 8.86
CA TYR A 45 -12.39 0.93 9.00
C TYR A 45 -12.58 2.08 7.99
N LYS A 46 -12.97 1.76 6.74
CA LYS A 46 -13.23 2.80 5.72
C LYS A 46 -14.33 3.79 6.13
N ILE A 47 -15.24 3.39 7.01
CA ILE A 47 -16.31 4.26 7.50
C ILE A 47 -15.72 5.47 8.23
N GLN A 48 -14.66 5.27 9.04
CA GLN A 48 -13.96 6.33 9.75
C GLN A 48 -13.09 7.19 8.82
N ALA A 49 -12.26 6.57 7.97
CA ALA A 49 -11.29 7.29 7.12
C ALA A 49 -11.96 8.35 6.23
N SER A 50 -13.21 8.12 5.82
CA SER A 50 -13.99 9.09 5.05
C SER A 50 -14.42 10.33 5.83
N ALA A 51 -14.53 10.28 7.16
CA ALA A 51 -14.89 11.42 8.00
C ALA A 51 -13.70 12.38 8.19
N GLU A 52 -12.49 11.84 8.33
CA GLU A 52 -11.25 12.62 8.48
C GLU A 52 -10.91 13.42 7.20
N GLU A 53 -11.07 12.82 6.01
CA GLU A 53 -10.92 13.53 4.72
C GLU A 53 -11.97 14.63 4.49
N LEU A 54 -13.16 14.48 5.08
CA LEU A 54 -14.32 15.35 4.86
C LEU A 54 -14.27 16.67 5.62
N TYR A 55 -13.79 16.62 6.86
CA TYR A 55 -13.90 17.76 7.77
C TYR A 55 -12.58 18.44 8.07
N GLY A 56 -11.43 17.82 7.76
CA GLY A 56 -10.11 18.41 8.02
C GLY A 56 -9.87 18.72 9.50
N ILE A 57 -10.62 18.04 10.38
CA ILE A 57 -10.56 18.12 11.83
C ILE A 57 -10.56 16.68 12.33
N GLU A 58 -9.73 16.39 13.32
CA GLU A 58 -9.86 15.23 14.20
C GLU A 58 -11.22 15.32 14.93
N LEU A 59 -12.32 14.91 14.29
CA LEU A 59 -13.64 14.80 14.91
C LEU A 59 -14.29 13.50 14.41
N GLU A 60 -14.85 12.64 15.25
CA GLU A 60 -15.17 12.71 16.68
C GLU A 60 -15.52 11.28 17.14
N ASP A 61 -15.28 10.95 18.42
CA ASP A 61 -15.68 9.72 19.13
C ASP A 61 -17.11 9.23 18.81
N GLU A 62 -18.00 10.13 18.36
CA GLU A 62 -19.41 9.82 18.06
C GLU A 62 -19.59 8.79 16.93
N SER A 63 -18.79 8.84 15.86
CA SER A 63 -18.91 7.89 14.74
C SER A 63 -18.49 6.47 15.15
N ASP A 64 -17.38 6.37 15.88
CA ASP A 64 -16.84 5.14 16.44
C ASP A 64 -17.78 4.58 17.53
N GLN A 65 -18.33 5.43 18.39
CA GLN A 65 -19.36 5.03 19.35
C GLN A 65 -20.62 4.49 18.66
N ASN A 66 -21.06 5.09 17.55
CA ASN A 66 -22.20 4.58 16.78
C ASN A 66 -21.92 3.21 16.16
N ILE A 67 -20.71 2.97 15.68
CA ILE A 67 -20.28 1.66 15.16
C ILE A 67 -20.27 0.63 16.28
N LEU A 68 -19.62 0.92 17.41
CA LEU A 68 -19.58 0.03 18.55
C LEU A 68 -20.99 -0.26 19.11
N SER A 69 -21.83 0.76 19.24
CA SER A 69 -23.22 0.65 19.69
C SER A 69 -24.05 -0.23 18.74
N THR A 70 -23.81 -0.11 17.43
CA THR A 70 -24.42 -0.97 16.42
C THR A 70 -23.93 -2.42 16.56
N LEU A 71 -22.63 -2.66 16.72
CA LEU A 71 -22.08 -4.00 16.96
C LEU A 71 -22.64 -4.61 18.25
N TYR A 72 -22.69 -3.84 19.33
CA TYR A 72 -23.28 -4.25 20.60
C TYR A 72 -24.75 -4.65 20.42
N SER A 73 -25.53 -3.86 19.67
CA SER A 73 -26.93 -4.20 19.41
C SER A 73 -27.10 -5.51 18.63
N CYS A 74 -26.11 -5.92 17.84
CA CYS A 74 -26.05 -7.19 17.10
C CYS A 74 -25.61 -8.39 17.97
N LEU A 75 -25.05 -8.17 19.16
CA LEU A 75 -24.63 -9.26 20.06
C LEU A 75 -25.81 -10.12 20.53
N SER A 76 -25.49 -11.38 20.82
CA SER A 76 -26.40 -12.34 21.45
C SER A 76 -26.88 -11.84 22.82
N LYS A 77 -27.96 -12.42 23.32
CA LYS A 77 -28.48 -12.05 24.64
C LYS A 77 -27.47 -12.43 25.73
N GLU A 78 -26.86 -13.60 25.58
CA GLU A 78 -25.86 -14.18 26.47
C GLU A 78 -24.61 -13.31 26.53
N SER A 79 -24.11 -12.86 25.37
CA SER A 79 -22.98 -11.91 25.26
C SER A 79 -23.28 -10.59 25.98
N LYS A 80 -24.48 -10.02 25.78
CA LYS A 80 -24.89 -8.77 26.45
C LYS A 80 -24.98 -8.95 27.96
N GLU A 81 -25.56 -10.06 28.43
CA GLU A 81 -25.65 -10.39 29.85
C GLU A 81 -24.26 -10.56 30.47
N LEU A 82 -23.32 -11.20 29.77
CA LEU A 82 -21.93 -11.37 30.19
C LEU A 82 -21.21 -10.02 30.35
N LEU A 83 -21.33 -9.12 29.37
CA LEU A 83 -20.72 -7.79 29.44
C LEU A 83 -21.27 -6.98 30.62
N ILE A 84 -22.60 -6.99 30.82
CA ILE A 84 -23.25 -6.30 31.95
C ILE A 84 -22.79 -6.86 33.29
N GLN A 85 -22.67 -8.18 33.44
CA GLN A 85 -22.17 -8.82 34.67
C GLN A 85 -20.73 -8.42 35.01
N ASN A 86 -19.94 -8.02 34.01
CA ASN A 86 -18.57 -7.54 34.17
C ASN A 86 -18.48 -6.01 34.20
N ASN A 87 -19.60 -5.30 34.39
CA ASN A 87 -19.71 -3.84 34.44
C ASN A 87 -19.29 -3.13 33.14
N ILE A 88 -19.36 -3.82 31.99
CA ILE A 88 -19.15 -3.21 30.67
C ILE A 88 -20.52 -2.80 30.13
N ILE A 89 -20.83 -1.51 30.21
CA ILE A 89 -22.12 -0.94 29.79
C ILE A 89 -21.90 -0.22 28.46
N ILE A 90 -22.62 -0.65 27.42
CA ILE A 90 -22.68 0.01 26.12
C ILE A 90 -24.14 0.34 25.85
N GLU A 91 -24.43 1.61 25.55
CA GLU A 91 -25.78 2.02 25.20
C GLU A 91 -26.12 1.54 23.79
N SER A 92 -27.28 0.92 23.61
CA SER A 92 -27.77 0.57 22.27
C SER A 92 -28.41 1.80 21.61
N PRO A 93 -28.24 2.02 20.29
CA PRO A 93 -28.75 3.22 19.65
C PRO A 93 -30.28 3.18 19.57
N THR A 94 -30.86 1.96 19.63
CA THR A 94 -32.29 1.75 19.72
C THR A 94 -32.61 0.55 20.60
N LEU A 95 -33.81 0.53 21.18
CA LEU A 95 -34.36 -0.64 21.89
C LEU A 95 -34.78 -1.78 20.94
N LYS A 96 -34.73 -1.57 19.61
CA LYS A 96 -35.16 -2.53 18.59
C LYS A 96 -33.95 -3.29 18.04
N SER A 97 -34.21 -4.49 17.53
CA SER A 97 -33.21 -5.23 16.79
C SER A 97 -32.72 -4.43 15.57
N PRO A 98 -31.43 -4.54 15.22
CA PRO A 98 -30.88 -3.96 13.99
C PRO A 98 -31.72 -4.31 12.77
N LYS A 99 -31.90 -3.34 11.87
CA LYS A 99 -32.62 -3.55 10.61
C LYS A 99 -31.90 -4.56 9.71
N TYR A 100 -30.58 -4.56 9.75
CA TYR A 100 -29.71 -5.40 8.94
C TYR A 100 -28.75 -6.20 9.83
N ASP A 101 -28.28 -7.34 9.33
CA ASP A 101 -27.21 -8.11 9.97
C ASP A 101 -25.85 -7.52 9.57
N TYR A 102 -25.55 -6.34 10.15
CA TYR A 102 -24.36 -5.57 9.82
C TYR A 102 -23.04 -6.38 9.89
N PRO A 103 -22.78 -7.17 10.96
CA PRO A 103 -21.54 -7.94 11.06
C PRO A 103 -21.38 -8.99 9.95
N SER A 104 -22.48 -9.51 9.39
CA SER A 104 -22.43 -10.51 8.32
C SER A 104 -21.86 -9.97 7.00
N TYR A 105 -21.92 -8.65 6.78
CA TYR A 105 -21.38 -8.01 5.59
C TYR A 105 -19.87 -7.78 5.67
N CYS A 106 -19.29 -7.75 6.86
CA CYS A 106 -17.86 -7.52 7.07
C CYS A 106 -17.00 -8.57 6.34
N LYS A 107 -16.10 -8.10 5.48
CA LYS A 107 -15.09 -8.91 4.77
C LYS A 107 -13.66 -8.54 5.16
N TYR A 108 -13.49 -7.35 5.73
CA TYR A 108 -12.22 -6.78 6.12
C TYR A 108 -12.27 -6.43 7.60
N LEU A 109 -11.54 -7.18 8.41
CA LEU A 109 -11.50 -6.97 9.86
C LEU A 109 -10.10 -6.49 10.26
N ASP A 110 -10.05 -5.40 11.02
CA ASP A 110 -8.81 -4.79 11.49
C ASP A 110 -8.79 -4.70 13.02
N ALA A 111 -7.88 -5.44 13.65
CA ALA A 111 -7.72 -5.48 15.10
C ALA A 111 -7.37 -4.12 15.71
N GLY A 112 -6.59 -3.29 15.00
CA GLY A 112 -6.24 -1.94 15.44
C GLY A 112 -7.48 -1.07 15.55
N TYR A 113 -8.36 -1.13 14.54
CA TYR A 113 -9.61 -0.38 14.56
C TYR A 113 -10.57 -0.88 15.64
N ILE A 114 -10.71 -2.20 15.81
CA ILE A 114 -11.51 -2.77 16.92
C ILE A 114 -10.97 -2.30 18.29
N ASN A 115 -9.64 -2.24 18.45
CA ASN A 115 -9.02 -1.72 19.66
C ASN A 115 -9.37 -0.25 19.90
N GLN A 116 -9.33 0.59 18.87
CA GLN A 116 -9.70 2.00 18.95
C GLN A 116 -11.16 2.17 19.40
N LEU A 117 -12.12 1.45 18.77
CA LEU A 117 -13.54 1.49 19.17
C LEU A 117 -13.72 1.20 20.67
N ILE A 118 -12.96 0.23 21.18
CA ILE A 118 -13.02 -0.19 22.57
C ILE A 118 -12.37 0.84 23.50
N ILE A 119 -11.23 1.41 23.11
CA ILE A 119 -10.53 2.45 23.88
C ILE A 119 -11.40 3.71 23.98
N ILE A 120 -12.00 4.18 22.88
CA ILE A 120 -12.90 5.34 22.87
C ILE A 120 -14.07 5.14 23.85
N HIS A 121 -14.62 3.93 23.90
CA HIS A 121 -15.77 3.64 24.76
C HIS A 121 -15.41 3.44 26.24
N LEU A 122 -14.35 2.67 26.53
CA LEU A 122 -13.98 2.33 27.91
C LEU A 122 -13.00 3.34 28.54
N GLY A 123 -12.33 4.16 27.73
CA GLY A 123 -11.23 5.03 28.12
C GLY A 123 -9.86 4.34 28.13
N GLU A 124 -8.80 5.12 27.97
CA GLU A 124 -7.39 4.69 27.99
C GLU A 124 -6.92 4.10 29.33
N GLU A 125 -7.65 4.35 30.41
CA GLU A 125 -7.36 3.83 31.76
C GLU A 125 -8.16 2.54 32.07
N SER A 126 -8.94 2.02 31.11
CA SER A 126 -9.75 0.83 31.32
C SER A 126 -8.93 -0.42 31.58
N LYS A 127 -9.48 -1.36 32.35
CA LYS A 127 -8.74 -2.55 32.76
C LYS A 127 -8.48 -3.44 31.55
N ILE A 128 -7.29 -4.03 31.49
CA ILE A 128 -6.89 -5.01 30.46
C ILE A 128 -7.96 -6.11 30.30
N TYR A 129 -8.51 -6.60 31.41
CA TYR A 129 -9.57 -7.61 31.39
C TYR A 129 -10.85 -7.15 30.67
N GLU A 130 -11.29 -5.90 30.90
CA GLU A 130 -12.50 -5.36 30.28
C GLU A 130 -12.32 -5.22 28.76
N ARG A 131 -11.15 -4.72 28.34
CA ARG A 131 -10.78 -4.63 26.92
C ARG A 131 -10.76 -6.00 26.25
N ILE A 132 -10.08 -6.98 26.86
CA ILE A 132 -9.98 -8.34 26.31
C ILE A 132 -11.36 -8.97 26.19
N LEU A 133 -12.21 -8.85 27.22
CA LEU A 133 -13.55 -9.42 27.22
C LEU A 133 -14.39 -8.83 26.07
N LEU A 134 -14.39 -7.50 25.93
CA LEU A 134 -15.14 -6.85 24.86
C LEU A 134 -14.59 -7.19 23.47
N LYS A 135 -13.26 -7.26 23.30
CA LYS A 135 -12.62 -7.75 22.06
C LYS A 135 -13.11 -9.16 21.72
N GLN A 136 -13.12 -10.07 22.68
CA GLN A 136 -13.55 -11.46 22.47
C GLN A 136 -15.00 -11.54 21.99
N GLU A 137 -15.93 -10.81 22.61
CA GLU A 137 -17.33 -10.79 22.19
C GLU A 137 -17.52 -10.19 20.79
N ILE A 138 -16.78 -9.13 20.44
CA ILE A 138 -16.83 -8.52 19.11
C ILE A 138 -16.24 -9.45 18.05
N TYR A 139 -15.10 -10.10 18.32
CA TYR A 139 -14.53 -11.08 17.40
C TYR A 139 -15.46 -12.28 17.21
N GLN A 140 -15.99 -12.85 18.30
CA GLN A 140 -16.94 -13.97 18.23
C GLN A 140 -18.16 -13.59 17.39
N LEU A 141 -18.71 -12.37 17.54
CA LEU A 141 -19.79 -11.85 16.70
C LEU A 141 -19.43 -11.90 15.21
N PHE A 142 -18.27 -11.37 14.82
CA PHE A 142 -17.84 -11.41 13.42
C PHE A 142 -17.61 -12.82 12.92
N ILE A 143 -17.07 -13.72 13.74
CA ILE A 143 -16.85 -15.11 13.34
C ILE A 143 -18.16 -15.87 13.15
N GLU A 144 -19.16 -15.63 14.00
CA GLU A 144 -20.47 -16.28 13.90
C GLU A 144 -21.29 -15.75 12.72
N LYS A 145 -21.19 -14.45 12.44
CA LYS A 145 -22.02 -13.76 11.45
C LYS A 145 -21.37 -13.67 10.07
N SER A 146 -20.06 -13.42 10.01
CA SER A 146 -19.33 -13.33 8.75
C SER A 146 -18.78 -14.69 8.34
N SER A 147 -19.37 -15.25 7.29
CA SER A 147 -18.97 -16.52 6.70
C SER A 147 -17.86 -16.41 5.65
N SER A 148 -17.27 -15.23 5.45
CA SER A 148 -16.29 -15.05 4.36
C SER A 148 -15.35 -13.86 4.59
N LEU A 149 -14.60 -13.85 5.70
CA LEU A 149 -13.53 -12.88 5.88
C LEU A 149 -12.50 -13.07 4.76
N LEU A 150 -12.16 -11.97 4.08
CA LEU A 150 -11.18 -11.93 2.99
C LEU A 150 -9.85 -11.35 3.46
N TYR A 151 -9.91 -10.40 4.39
CA TYR A 151 -8.76 -9.77 5.03
C TYR A 151 -8.91 -9.80 6.55
N LEU A 152 -7.79 -10.02 7.23
CA LEU A 152 -7.66 -9.89 8.67
C LEU A 152 -6.33 -9.21 9.00
N HIS A 153 -6.39 -8.08 9.71
CA HIS A 153 -5.26 -7.60 10.50
C HIS A 153 -5.47 -8.05 11.94
N PHE A 154 -4.53 -8.82 12.48
CA PHE A 154 -4.61 -9.37 13.82
C PHE A 154 -3.36 -8.98 14.61
N HIS A 155 -3.58 -8.31 15.75
CA HIS A 155 -2.55 -7.87 16.70
C HIS A 155 -3.12 -7.96 18.12
N ASP A 156 -3.57 -9.15 18.52
CA ASP A 156 -4.19 -9.36 19.84
C ASP A 156 -3.68 -10.67 20.47
N PRO A 157 -2.50 -10.66 21.12
CA PRO A 157 -1.87 -11.87 21.65
C PRO A 157 -2.70 -12.57 22.75
N HIS A 158 -3.62 -11.84 23.40
CA HIS A 158 -4.47 -12.37 24.47
C HIS A 158 -5.84 -12.88 24.00
N VAL A 159 -6.18 -12.72 22.73
CA VAL A 159 -7.45 -13.20 22.17
C VAL A 159 -7.23 -14.59 21.58
N PRO A 160 -7.98 -15.63 22.01
CA PRO A 160 -7.87 -16.98 21.47
C PRO A 160 -8.59 -17.10 20.12
N PHE A 161 -8.31 -16.18 19.19
CA PHE A 161 -9.02 -16.01 17.92
C PHE A 161 -9.26 -17.31 17.13
N PRO A 162 -8.27 -18.21 16.94
CA PRO A 162 -8.47 -19.41 16.14
C PRO A 162 -9.23 -20.53 16.87
N TYR A 163 -9.73 -20.27 18.09
CA TYR A 163 -10.52 -21.20 18.91
C TYR A 163 -11.99 -20.79 19.02
N PHE A 164 -12.40 -19.69 18.39
CA PHE A 164 -13.80 -19.28 18.33
C PHE A 164 -14.69 -20.29 17.60
N SER A 165 -15.94 -20.40 18.07
CA SER A 165 -16.90 -21.32 17.46
C SER A 165 -17.26 -20.85 16.05
N GLY A 166 -17.20 -21.75 15.07
CA GLY A 166 -17.49 -21.43 13.67
C GLY A 166 -16.31 -20.82 12.88
N ILE A 167 -15.15 -20.63 13.50
CA ILE A 167 -13.96 -19.99 12.87
C ILE A 167 -13.59 -20.58 11.52
N SER A 168 -13.66 -21.91 11.37
CA SER A 168 -13.32 -22.61 10.13
C SER A 168 -14.14 -22.16 8.93
N ASN A 169 -15.39 -21.74 9.15
CA ASN A 169 -16.26 -21.24 8.09
C ASN A 169 -15.94 -19.79 7.72
N SER A 170 -15.42 -19.01 8.67
CA SER A 170 -15.14 -17.59 8.47
C SER A 170 -13.81 -17.36 7.76
N ILE A 171 -12.74 -18.07 8.17
CA ILE A 171 -11.36 -17.81 7.69
C ILE A 171 -10.90 -18.71 6.53
N ASN A 172 -11.70 -19.67 6.08
CA ASN A 172 -11.36 -20.49 4.90
C ASN A 172 -11.28 -19.66 3.59
N HIS A 173 -11.96 -18.51 3.55
CA HIS A 173 -11.92 -17.53 2.47
C HIS A 173 -10.86 -16.45 2.66
N LEU A 174 -10.11 -16.47 3.77
CA LEU A 174 -9.05 -15.49 4.04
C LEU A 174 -7.99 -15.56 2.94
N ARG A 175 -7.67 -14.41 2.33
CA ARG A 175 -6.67 -14.26 1.27
C ARG A 175 -5.57 -13.28 1.63
N GLU A 176 -5.86 -12.31 2.48
CA GLU A 176 -4.88 -11.35 2.94
C GLU A 176 -4.83 -11.40 4.47
N PHE A 177 -3.63 -11.50 5.02
CA PHE A 177 -3.40 -11.54 6.45
C PHE A 177 -2.29 -10.56 6.83
N SER A 178 -2.56 -9.71 7.81
CA SER A 178 -1.56 -8.84 8.43
C SER A 178 -1.44 -9.22 9.90
N CYS A 179 -0.22 -9.38 10.38
CA CYS A 179 0.05 -9.81 11.74
C CYS A 179 1.44 -9.35 12.19
N ASP A 180 1.88 -9.74 13.38
CA ASP A 180 3.19 -9.38 13.94
C ASP A 180 3.86 -10.56 14.66
N THR A 181 5.12 -10.41 15.06
CA THR A 181 5.86 -11.53 15.65
C THR A 181 5.51 -11.83 17.11
N SER A 182 4.81 -10.93 17.82
CA SER A 182 4.47 -11.06 19.25
C SER A 182 3.27 -11.99 19.51
N ILE A 183 2.48 -12.30 18.47
CA ILE A 183 1.35 -13.24 18.61
C ILE A 183 1.86 -14.64 19.01
N PRO A 184 1.26 -15.28 20.02
CA PRO A 184 1.68 -16.60 20.48
C PRO A 184 1.82 -17.63 19.35
N PRO A 185 2.93 -18.39 19.27
CA PRO A 185 3.13 -19.42 18.24
C PRO A 185 1.98 -20.45 18.15
N SER A 186 1.31 -20.73 19.27
CA SER A 186 0.16 -21.65 19.31
C SER A 186 -1.05 -21.12 18.53
N ILE A 187 -1.26 -19.81 18.47
CA ILE A 187 -2.31 -19.17 17.67
C ILE A 187 -1.98 -19.37 16.18
N TYR A 188 -0.76 -19.05 15.76
CA TYR A 188 -0.34 -19.25 14.37
C TYR A 188 -0.37 -20.70 13.93
N CYS A 189 0.12 -21.62 14.76
CA CYS A 189 0.04 -23.06 14.50
C CYS A 189 -1.41 -23.51 14.27
N ARG A 190 -2.35 -22.99 15.04
CA ARG A 190 -3.78 -23.28 14.86
C ARG A 190 -4.32 -22.64 13.59
N MET A 191 -3.98 -21.39 13.29
CA MET A 191 -4.36 -20.73 12.04
C MET A 191 -3.85 -21.50 10.82
N ALA A 192 -2.61 -21.99 10.83
CA ALA A 192 -2.01 -22.77 9.75
C ALA A 192 -2.77 -24.08 9.44
N GLN A 193 -3.50 -24.62 10.42
CA GLN A 193 -4.38 -25.78 10.22
C GLN A 193 -5.70 -25.39 9.55
N LEU A 194 -6.21 -24.19 9.83
CA LEU A 194 -7.54 -23.73 9.44
C LEU A 194 -7.55 -22.95 8.13
N CYS A 195 -6.51 -22.16 7.83
CA CYS A 195 -6.39 -21.37 6.61
C CYS A 195 -5.07 -21.69 5.88
N ARG A 196 -5.18 -22.12 4.61
CA ARG A 196 -4.05 -22.53 3.76
C ARG A 196 -4.02 -21.82 2.40
N ASN A 197 -4.84 -20.79 2.24
CA ASN A 197 -5.02 -20.08 0.97
C ASN A 197 -4.78 -18.58 1.13
N ILE A 198 -3.93 -18.19 2.09
CA ILE A 198 -3.43 -16.82 2.17
C ILE A 198 -2.56 -16.57 0.94
N ASN A 199 -2.86 -15.48 0.24
CA ASN A 199 -2.18 -15.01 -0.95
C ASN A 199 -1.18 -13.90 -0.65
N LYS A 200 -1.52 -13.03 0.32
CA LYS A 200 -0.68 -11.93 0.79
C LYS A 200 -0.52 -11.98 2.29
N LEU A 201 0.72 -11.90 2.76
CA LEU A 201 1.06 -11.86 4.17
C LEU A 201 1.92 -10.64 4.48
N LEU A 202 1.42 -9.73 5.33
CA LEU A 202 2.18 -8.60 5.84
C LEU A 202 2.55 -8.86 7.31
N ILE A 203 3.84 -8.90 7.60
CA ILE A 203 4.34 -9.09 8.97
C ILE A 203 4.87 -7.75 9.45
N LYS A 204 4.13 -7.12 10.37
CA LYS A 204 4.42 -5.82 10.96
C LYS A 204 5.12 -5.97 12.29
N TRP A 205 5.77 -4.90 12.74
CA TRP A 205 6.44 -4.82 14.04
C TRP A 205 7.27 -6.07 14.32
N VAL A 206 8.12 -6.44 13.35
CA VAL A 206 8.99 -7.60 13.50
C VAL A 206 9.98 -7.30 14.62
N LYS A 207 9.89 -8.02 15.75
CA LYS A 207 10.77 -7.85 16.93
C LYS A 207 11.46 -9.16 17.36
N GLU A 208 10.97 -10.31 16.89
CA GLU A 208 11.53 -11.61 17.24
C GLU A 208 11.24 -12.68 16.17
N ASP A 209 11.91 -13.82 16.23
CA ASP A 209 11.57 -14.99 15.41
C ASP A 209 10.34 -15.70 15.98
N ASN A 210 9.52 -16.32 15.13
CA ASN A 210 8.28 -16.97 15.57
C ASN A 210 8.04 -18.29 14.83
N GLU A 211 8.18 -19.41 15.55
CA GLU A 211 7.99 -20.76 15.01
C GLU A 211 6.60 -20.98 14.43
N GLY A 212 5.57 -20.45 15.10
CA GLY A 212 4.19 -20.61 14.68
C GLY A 212 3.94 -19.87 13.37
N LEU A 213 4.44 -18.64 13.25
CA LEU A 213 4.34 -17.83 12.03
C LEU A 213 5.12 -18.47 10.88
N ALA A 214 6.34 -18.95 11.15
CA ALA A 214 7.10 -19.75 10.19
C ALA A 214 6.28 -20.96 9.72
N LYS A 215 5.57 -21.64 10.63
CA LYS A 215 4.72 -22.77 10.25
C LYS A 215 3.49 -22.37 9.43
N LEU A 216 2.89 -21.21 9.73
CA LEU A 216 1.82 -20.63 8.94
C LEU A 216 2.27 -20.40 7.50
N ILE A 217 3.43 -19.78 7.31
CA ILE A 217 4.03 -19.49 6.00
C ILE A 217 4.24 -20.79 5.20
N GLN A 218 4.91 -21.78 5.81
CA GLN A 218 5.21 -23.07 5.17
C GLN A 218 3.98 -23.83 4.64
N LEU A 219 2.82 -23.62 5.27
CA LEU A 219 1.60 -24.38 4.98
C LEU A 219 0.64 -23.67 4.02
N GLN A 220 1.01 -22.49 3.49
CA GLN A 220 0.20 -21.82 2.49
C GLN A 220 0.39 -22.44 1.10
N ASN A 221 -0.72 -22.62 0.38
CA ASN A 221 -0.70 -23.20 -0.96
C ASN A 221 -0.41 -22.17 -2.06
N ASN A 222 -0.73 -20.90 -1.82
CA ASN A 222 -0.77 -19.86 -2.85
C ASN A 222 -0.24 -18.50 -2.36
N LEU A 223 0.67 -18.50 -1.39
CA LEU A 223 1.30 -17.27 -0.91
C LEU A 223 2.28 -16.77 -1.97
N TYR A 224 1.96 -15.64 -2.60
CA TYR A 224 2.76 -15.06 -3.68
C TYR A 224 3.32 -13.68 -3.35
N ASP A 225 2.80 -13.05 -2.30
CA ASP A 225 3.13 -11.69 -1.88
C ASP A 225 3.44 -11.70 -0.38
N ILE A 226 4.65 -11.31 -0.01
CA ILE A 226 5.06 -11.24 1.39
C ILE A 226 5.72 -9.91 1.70
N GLY A 227 5.31 -9.33 2.81
CA GLY A 227 5.76 -8.03 3.30
C GLY A 227 6.33 -8.12 4.70
N PHE A 228 7.39 -7.35 4.96
CA PHE A 228 7.97 -7.18 6.30
C PHE A 228 8.02 -5.69 6.63
N GLU A 229 7.44 -5.28 7.75
CA GLU A 229 7.60 -3.94 8.31
C GLU A 229 8.28 -4.07 9.67
N CYS A 230 9.57 -3.74 9.73
CA CYS A 230 10.28 -3.66 11.00
C CYS A 230 9.87 -2.38 11.73
N GLU A 231 9.78 -2.42 13.06
CA GLU A 231 9.47 -1.22 13.83
C GLU A 231 10.63 -0.22 13.75
N ASP A 232 10.27 1.05 13.53
CA ASP A 232 11.20 2.18 13.53
C ASP A 232 11.95 2.21 14.88
N GLN A 233 13.28 2.10 14.82
CA GLN A 233 14.14 2.07 16.01
C GLN A 233 14.46 3.47 16.54
N ASP A 234 14.23 4.52 15.76
CA ASP A 234 14.58 5.90 16.14
C ASP A 234 13.54 6.51 17.08
N ASN A 235 12.31 6.02 17.02
CA ASN A 235 11.20 6.41 17.89
C ASN A 235 11.04 5.53 19.14
N LEU A 236 11.89 4.53 19.34
CA LEU A 236 11.82 3.65 20.51
C LEU A 236 12.64 4.20 21.68
N GLU A 237 12.03 4.19 22.88
CA GLU A 237 12.73 4.52 24.13
C GLU A 237 13.90 3.55 24.40
N GLU A 238 13.79 2.29 23.95
CA GLU A 238 14.83 1.26 24.02
C GLU A 238 15.09 0.66 22.64
N LYS A 239 16.35 0.66 22.20
CA LYS A 239 16.76 -0.01 20.96
C LYS A 239 16.58 -1.52 21.08
N ILE A 240 15.95 -2.13 20.09
CA ILE A 240 15.83 -3.58 19.99
C ILE A 240 17.21 -4.16 19.64
N ASP A 241 17.66 -5.13 20.43
CA ASP A 241 18.90 -5.87 20.12
C ASP A 241 18.79 -6.53 18.74
N PRO A 242 19.84 -6.52 17.90
CA PRO A 242 19.81 -7.17 16.60
C PRO A 242 19.44 -8.66 16.74
N PHE A 243 18.42 -9.09 16.01
CA PHE A 243 17.96 -10.47 15.97
C PHE A 243 17.81 -10.96 14.52
N ILE A 244 17.78 -12.28 14.35
CA ILE A 244 17.67 -12.93 13.05
C ILE A 244 16.52 -13.95 13.10
N CYS A 245 15.51 -13.76 12.26
CA CYS A 245 14.38 -14.64 12.05
C CYS A 245 14.75 -15.85 11.18
N THR A 246 15.57 -16.75 11.72
CA THR A 246 16.05 -17.95 11.00
C THR A 246 14.90 -18.90 10.65
N MET A 247 13.91 -19.06 11.52
CA MET A 247 12.76 -19.94 11.29
C MET A 247 11.86 -19.39 10.19
N ILE A 248 11.60 -18.08 10.21
CA ILE A 248 10.88 -17.41 9.13
C ILE A 248 11.67 -17.50 7.82
N GLY A 249 12.99 -17.22 7.83
CA GLY A 249 13.85 -17.38 6.66
C GLY A 249 13.76 -18.77 6.03
N ASN A 250 13.91 -19.83 6.83
CA ASN A 250 13.74 -21.21 6.39
C ASN A 250 12.34 -21.49 5.83
N ALA A 251 11.30 -20.86 6.39
CA ALA A 251 9.95 -20.95 5.85
C ALA A 251 9.86 -20.32 4.45
N LEU A 252 10.47 -19.15 4.22
CA LEU A 252 10.52 -18.50 2.90
C LEU A 252 11.19 -19.40 1.87
N GLU A 253 12.32 -20.02 2.22
CA GLU A 253 13.04 -20.93 1.34
C GLU A 253 12.14 -22.10 0.89
N SER A 254 11.35 -22.65 1.81
CA SER A 254 10.46 -23.78 1.53
C SER A 254 9.32 -23.46 0.55
N ILE A 255 8.91 -22.20 0.47
CA ILE A 255 7.86 -21.71 -0.43
C ILE A 255 8.40 -20.77 -1.52
N SER A 256 9.72 -20.71 -1.70
CA SER A 256 10.41 -19.80 -2.62
C SER A 256 9.84 -19.80 -4.04
N ASN A 257 9.35 -20.96 -4.50
CA ASN A 257 8.75 -21.10 -5.81
C ASN A 257 7.40 -20.39 -5.99
N SER A 258 6.65 -20.15 -4.91
CA SER A 258 5.34 -19.47 -4.98
C SER A 258 5.46 -17.96 -4.83
N LEU A 259 6.52 -17.46 -4.22
CA LEU A 259 6.73 -16.04 -3.96
C LEU A 259 7.14 -15.30 -5.23
N SER A 260 6.36 -14.27 -5.56
CA SER A 260 6.54 -13.41 -6.74
C SER A 260 6.75 -11.94 -6.40
N HIS A 261 6.39 -11.53 -5.18
CA HIS A 261 6.55 -10.17 -4.68
C HIS A 261 7.11 -10.20 -3.25
N LEU A 262 8.09 -9.33 -3.02
CA LEU A 262 8.69 -9.07 -1.71
C LEU A 262 8.61 -7.57 -1.44
N TYR A 263 7.92 -7.22 -0.37
CA TYR A 263 7.87 -5.86 0.17
C TYR A 263 8.68 -5.81 1.47
N ILE A 264 9.54 -4.81 1.61
CA ILE A 264 10.26 -4.57 2.85
C ILE A 264 10.12 -3.11 3.21
N LYS A 265 9.73 -2.86 4.45
CA LYS A 265 9.69 -1.55 5.07
C LYS A 265 10.64 -1.47 6.26
N ASN A 266 11.35 -0.35 6.35
CA ASN A 266 12.29 0.05 7.41
C ASN A 266 13.60 -0.72 7.40
N SER A 267 13.58 -2.04 7.62
CA SER A 267 14.84 -2.79 7.70
C SER A 267 14.80 -4.23 7.23
N LEU A 268 15.95 -4.67 6.69
CA LEU A 268 16.21 -5.99 6.12
C LEU A 268 16.95 -6.95 7.07
N TYR A 269 17.45 -6.48 8.22
CA TYR A 269 18.40 -7.27 9.03
C TYR A 269 17.79 -8.54 9.63
N CYS A 270 16.49 -8.54 9.91
CA CYS A 270 15.87 -9.65 10.62
C CYS A 270 15.72 -10.88 9.74
N ILE A 271 15.59 -10.74 8.41
CA ILE A 271 15.47 -11.90 7.53
C ILE A 271 16.86 -12.30 6.99
N PRO A 272 17.29 -13.57 7.15
CA PRO A 272 18.56 -14.01 6.60
C PRO A 272 18.65 -13.72 5.09
N LEU A 273 19.68 -12.99 4.68
CA LEU A 273 19.93 -12.72 3.25
C LEU A 273 20.14 -14.01 2.44
N SER A 274 20.64 -15.08 3.08
CA SER A 274 20.70 -16.42 2.48
C SER A 274 19.33 -16.97 2.11
N SER A 275 18.29 -16.62 2.88
CA SER A 275 16.92 -17.03 2.57
C SER A 275 16.33 -16.16 1.45
N ILE A 276 16.60 -14.86 1.46
CA ILE A 276 16.18 -13.93 0.39
C ILE A 276 16.82 -14.33 -0.95
N SER A 277 18.10 -14.75 -0.96
CA SER A 277 18.79 -15.14 -2.20
C SER A 277 18.21 -16.39 -2.87
N ASN A 278 17.43 -17.21 -2.14
CA ASN A 278 16.72 -18.36 -2.69
C ASN A 278 15.40 -17.99 -3.39
N LEU A 279 14.93 -16.74 -3.27
CA LEU A 279 13.66 -16.28 -3.84
C LEU A 279 13.77 -15.95 -5.33
N THR A 280 14.16 -16.96 -6.13
CA THR A 280 14.49 -16.81 -7.55
C THR A 280 13.29 -16.52 -8.47
N ASN A 281 12.06 -16.75 -8.00
CA ASN A 281 10.82 -16.46 -8.73
C ASN A 281 10.26 -15.05 -8.48
N LEU A 282 10.94 -14.22 -7.69
CA LEU A 282 10.53 -12.83 -7.50
C LEU A 282 10.46 -12.09 -8.83
N THR A 283 9.32 -11.45 -9.05
CA THR A 283 9.03 -10.60 -10.21
C THR A 283 8.99 -9.12 -9.83
N SER A 284 8.76 -8.82 -8.56
CA SER A 284 8.80 -7.48 -8.01
C SER A 284 9.45 -7.45 -6.63
N ILE A 285 10.21 -6.40 -6.38
CA ILE A 285 10.75 -6.04 -5.07
C ILE A 285 10.36 -4.58 -4.81
N ASP A 286 9.79 -4.32 -3.64
CA ASP A 286 9.42 -2.99 -3.16
C ASP A 286 10.16 -2.71 -1.85
N LEU A 287 11.09 -1.75 -1.88
CA LEU A 287 11.96 -1.37 -0.76
C LEU A 287 11.55 0.00 -0.27
N ASN A 288 10.83 0.04 0.85
CA ASN A 288 10.43 1.24 1.52
C ASN A 288 11.39 1.50 2.71
N LEU A 289 12.46 2.27 2.49
CA LEU A 289 13.57 2.38 3.43
C LEU A 289 13.47 3.64 4.30
N GLU A 290 13.96 3.58 5.55
CA GLU A 290 14.06 4.74 6.45
C GLU A 290 15.46 5.40 6.40
N GLU A 291 15.61 6.58 7.03
CA GLU A 291 16.85 7.40 7.06
C GLU A 291 18.10 6.63 7.50
N LEU A 292 17.97 5.70 8.45
CA LEU A 292 19.10 4.94 9.01
C LEU A 292 19.16 3.50 8.51
N PHE A 293 18.73 3.26 7.28
CA PHE A 293 18.87 1.93 6.67
C PHE A 293 20.33 1.44 6.73
N PRO A 294 20.62 0.20 7.20
CA PRO A 294 21.98 -0.32 7.28
C PRO A 294 22.57 -0.53 5.89
N ILE A 295 23.49 0.35 5.46
CA ILE A 295 24.12 0.33 4.13
C ILE A 295 24.65 -1.07 3.76
N ASP A 296 25.30 -1.76 4.70
CA ASP A 296 25.86 -3.11 4.51
C ASP A 296 24.80 -4.15 4.06
N ALA A 297 23.57 -4.04 4.54
CA ALA A 297 22.48 -4.95 4.16
C ALA A 297 22.05 -4.72 2.71
N LEU A 298 21.98 -3.45 2.27
CA LEU A 298 21.66 -3.10 0.89
C LEU A 298 22.81 -3.47 -0.04
N GLU A 299 24.06 -3.23 0.34
CA GLU A 299 25.24 -3.69 -0.40
C GLU A 299 25.21 -5.20 -0.62
N SER A 300 24.84 -5.96 0.43
CA SER A 300 24.71 -7.41 0.33
C SER A 300 23.56 -7.82 -0.59
N LEU A 301 22.41 -7.14 -0.53
CA LEU A 301 21.28 -7.35 -1.43
C LEU A 301 21.65 -7.09 -2.90
N CYS A 302 22.48 -6.08 -3.18
CA CYS A 302 22.94 -5.74 -4.53
C CYS A 302 23.72 -6.86 -5.23
N ASN A 303 24.31 -7.78 -4.44
CA ASN A 303 25.06 -8.92 -4.95
C ASN A 303 24.17 -10.14 -5.25
N ILE A 304 22.89 -10.09 -4.92
CA ILE A 304 21.94 -11.18 -5.15
C ILE A 304 21.33 -11.02 -6.55
N HIS A 305 21.36 -12.10 -7.33
CA HIS A 305 20.76 -12.16 -8.65
C HIS A 305 19.35 -12.74 -8.60
N PHE A 306 18.37 -11.96 -9.04
CA PHE A 306 16.95 -12.32 -9.14
C PHE A 306 16.58 -12.43 -10.63
N PRO A 307 16.62 -13.64 -11.22
CA PRO A 307 16.58 -13.82 -12.68
C PRO A 307 15.25 -13.41 -13.33
N ASN A 308 14.16 -13.40 -12.55
CA ASN A 308 12.81 -13.07 -13.02
C ASN A 308 12.35 -11.67 -12.59
N LEU A 309 13.23 -10.89 -11.95
CA LEU A 309 12.86 -9.59 -11.41
C LEU A 309 12.55 -8.61 -12.53
N SER A 310 11.32 -8.12 -12.54
CA SER A 310 10.81 -7.22 -13.57
C SER A 310 10.47 -5.83 -13.04
N LYS A 311 10.25 -5.67 -11.73
CA LYS A 311 9.85 -4.41 -11.13
C LYS A 311 10.67 -4.13 -9.88
N LEU A 312 11.20 -2.92 -9.79
CA LEU A 312 11.91 -2.42 -8.63
C LEU A 312 11.26 -1.11 -8.19
N LEU A 313 10.70 -1.12 -6.99
CA LEU A 313 10.10 0.05 -6.36
C LEU A 313 10.94 0.43 -5.15
N ILE A 314 11.20 1.73 -4.98
CA ILE A 314 11.96 2.28 -3.86
C ILE A 314 11.18 3.45 -3.26
N GLY A 315 10.89 3.38 -1.97
CA GLY A 315 9.97 4.26 -1.25
C GLY A 315 10.57 4.98 -0.05
N GLU A 316 9.92 6.08 0.37
CA GLU A 316 10.16 6.93 1.57
C GLU A 316 11.56 7.56 1.67
N ASN A 317 12.62 6.78 1.76
CA ASN A 317 13.97 7.28 1.74
C ASN A 317 14.79 6.62 0.65
N ILE A 318 15.27 7.44 -0.27
CA ILE A 318 16.02 6.96 -1.41
C ILE A 318 17.46 6.73 -0.94
N PRO A 319 17.96 5.48 -0.92
CA PRO A 319 19.34 5.21 -0.54
C PRO A 319 20.29 5.85 -1.58
N PRO A 320 21.61 5.94 -1.28
CA PRO A 320 22.59 6.40 -2.26
C PRO A 320 22.37 5.73 -3.62
N LEU A 321 22.22 6.52 -4.69
CA LEU A 321 21.82 6.01 -6.00
C LEU A 321 22.89 5.08 -6.57
N VAL A 322 24.14 5.18 -6.10
CA VAL A 322 25.22 4.24 -6.40
C VAL A 322 24.86 2.80 -5.98
N LEU A 323 24.20 2.60 -4.83
CA LEU A 323 23.77 1.28 -4.39
C LEU A 323 22.66 0.74 -5.28
N ILE A 324 21.71 1.59 -5.65
CA ILE A 324 20.64 1.24 -6.59
C ILE A 324 21.21 0.89 -7.97
N ALA A 325 22.20 1.66 -8.44
CA ALA A 325 22.93 1.40 -9.66
C ALA A 325 23.67 0.05 -9.63
N ASN A 326 24.24 -0.33 -8.47
CA ASN A 326 24.85 -1.65 -8.27
C ASN A 326 23.81 -2.78 -8.30
N PHE A 327 22.64 -2.59 -7.69
CA PHE A 327 21.53 -3.53 -7.81
C PHE A 327 21.08 -3.71 -9.26
N ILE A 328 20.93 -2.60 -9.99
CA ILE A 328 20.59 -2.58 -11.42
C ILE A 328 21.68 -3.24 -12.27
N LYS A 329 22.96 -3.09 -11.92
CA LYS A 329 24.04 -3.82 -12.59
C LYS A 329 23.83 -5.33 -12.56
N THR A 330 23.36 -5.85 -11.43
CA THR A 330 23.14 -7.29 -11.21
C THR A 330 21.82 -7.79 -11.82
N ASN A 331 20.76 -6.97 -11.82
CA ASN A 331 19.39 -7.39 -12.12
C ASN A 331 18.73 -6.67 -13.31
N GLY A 332 19.35 -5.63 -13.88
CA GLY A 332 18.75 -4.70 -14.83
C GLY A 332 18.29 -5.29 -16.15
N SER A 333 18.90 -6.40 -16.59
CA SER A 333 18.57 -7.02 -17.89
C SER A 333 17.14 -7.59 -18.00
N SER A 334 16.47 -7.80 -16.86
CA SER A 334 15.07 -8.27 -16.78
C SER A 334 14.10 -7.17 -16.34
N LEU A 335 14.59 -6.02 -15.84
CA LEU A 335 13.75 -4.94 -15.34
C LEU A 335 12.94 -4.28 -16.46
N LYS A 336 11.66 -4.06 -16.15
CA LYS A 336 10.65 -3.39 -16.96
C LYS A 336 10.12 -2.13 -16.27
N GLU A 337 10.18 -2.09 -14.94
CA GLU A 337 9.66 -0.99 -14.14
C GLU A 337 10.67 -0.63 -13.05
N ILE A 338 11.06 0.65 -12.99
CA ILE A 338 11.87 1.23 -11.91
C ILE A 338 11.15 2.50 -11.45
N LEU A 339 10.72 2.55 -10.19
CA LEU A 339 9.98 3.68 -9.63
C LEU A 339 10.53 4.11 -8.26
N PHE A 340 10.50 5.42 -8.01
CA PHE A 340 10.93 6.05 -6.76
C PHE A 340 9.78 6.89 -6.19
N TYR A 341 9.14 6.47 -5.10
CA TYR A 341 7.92 7.10 -4.58
C TYR A 341 8.07 7.60 -3.15
N ASN A 342 7.26 8.58 -2.73
CA ASN A 342 7.19 9.07 -1.34
C ASN A 342 8.51 9.56 -0.72
N GLY A 343 9.60 9.68 -1.49
CA GLY A 343 10.92 9.95 -0.92
C GLY A 343 11.68 11.10 -1.56
N PHE A 344 12.51 11.77 -0.77
CA PHE A 344 13.42 12.81 -1.23
C PHE A 344 14.81 12.22 -1.43
N TYR A 345 15.49 12.66 -2.49
CA TYR A 345 16.90 12.36 -2.68
C TYR A 345 17.70 13.62 -2.39
N ASN A 346 18.46 13.59 -1.30
CA ASN A 346 19.36 14.68 -0.86
C ASN A 346 20.84 14.28 -0.99
N GLY A 347 21.15 13.31 -1.85
CA GLY A 347 22.52 12.83 -2.06
C GLY A 347 23.29 13.65 -3.10
N ASP A 348 24.45 13.14 -3.49
CA ASP A 348 25.33 13.79 -4.46
C ASP A 348 24.72 13.75 -5.88
N LEU A 349 24.62 14.92 -6.52
CA LEU A 349 24.05 15.07 -7.86
C LEU A 349 24.77 14.19 -8.89
N ASP A 350 26.07 13.95 -8.72
CA ASP A 350 26.84 13.05 -9.60
C ASP A 350 26.34 11.60 -9.56
N GLU A 351 25.67 11.17 -8.49
CA GLU A 351 25.08 9.81 -8.44
C GLU A 351 23.86 9.68 -9.35
N CYS A 352 23.17 10.77 -9.69
CA CYS A 352 22.10 10.76 -10.69
C CYS A 352 22.64 10.30 -12.05
N THR A 353 23.81 10.81 -12.43
CA THR A 353 24.53 10.40 -13.64
C THR A 353 24.91 8.92 -13.58
N ILE A 354 25.45 8.46 -12.44
CA ILE A 354 25.82 7.05 -12.24
C ILE A 354 24.61 6.13 -12.43
N LEU A 355 23.48 6.47 -11.81
CA LEU A 355 22.24 5.71 -11.94
C LEU A 355 21.75 5.68 -13.38
N ASN A 356 21.62 6.85 -14.01
CA ASN A 356 21.08 6.98 -15.36
C ASN A 356 21.92 6.23 -16.40
N GLN A 357 23.24 6.32 -16.32
CA GLN A 357 24.15 5.57 -17.20
C GLN A 357 24.09 4.07 -16.95
N MET A 358 23.88 3.63 -15.71
CA MET A 358 23.70 2.22 -15.43
C MET A 358 22.38 1.70 -16.00
N ILE A 359 21.30 2.47 -15.90
CA ILE A 359 20.00 2.14 -16.50
C ILE A 359 20.15 2.05 -18.02
N SER A 360 20.71 3.06 -18.69
CA SER A 360 20.84 3.09 -20.15
C SER A 360 21.63 1.90 -20.69
N ARG A 361 22.66 1.45 -19.97
CA ARG A 361 23.53 0.33 -20.37
C ARG A 361 22.94 -1.06 -20.12
N THR A 362 22.01 -1.21 -19.17
CA THR A 362 21.59 -2.55 -18.68
C THR A 362 20.11 -2.84 -18.88
N CYS A 363 19.24 -1.83 -18.81
CA CYS A 363 17.78 -2.00 -18.76
C CYS A 363 17.12 -1.93 -20.15
N SER A 364 17.53 -2.81 -21.07
CA SER A 364 16.98 -2.83 -22.45
C SER A 364 15.48 -3.17 -22.56
N LYS A 365 14.88 -3.75 -21.51
CA LYS A 365 13.44 -4.13 -21.45
C LYS A 365 12.59 -3.11 -20.70
N LEU A 366 13.15 -1.97 -20.32
CA LEU A 366 12.47 -0.97 -19.50
C LEU A 366 11.26 -0.39 -20.23
N GLU A 367 10.10 -0.42 -19.58
CA GLU A 367 8.83 0.08 -20.07
C GLU A 367 8.37 1.31 -19.27
N THR A 368 8.67 1.34 -17.97
CA THR A 368 8.35 2.44 -17.05
C THR A 368 9.56 2.83 -16.22
N LEU A 369 9.88 4.12 -16.19
CA LEU A 369 10.99 4.66 -15.42
C LEU A 369 10.58 5.94 -14.71
N MET A 370 10.88 6.01 -13.41
CA MET A 370 11.09 7.25 -12.69
C MET A 370 12.59 7.42 -12.46
N THR A 371 13.13 8.59 -12.75
CA THR A 371 14.54 8.88 -12.49
C THR A 371 14.77 10.36 -12.19
N PHE A 372 16.01 10.70 -11.89
CA PHE A 372 16.45 12.00 -11.43
C PHE A 372 17.28 12.73 -12.48
N CYS A 373 17.14 14.05 -12.52
CA CYS A 373 17.99 14.98 -13.28
C CYS A 373 18.36 16.17 -12.39
N TYR A 374 19.47 16.82 -12.70
CA TYR A 374 19.97 17.97 -11.93
C TYR A 374 20.49 19.12 -12.80
N ASP A 375 20.60 18.93 -14.12
CA ASP A 375 21.02 19.96 -15.07
C ASP A 375 20.10 20.05 -16.30
N ASP A 376 20.22 21.18 -17.00
CA ASP A 376 19.42 21.50 -18.20
C ASP A 376 19.93 20.79 -19.47
N GLN A 377 20.99 19.97 -19.39
CA GLN A 377 21.51 19.26 -20.58
C GLN A 377 20.74 17.96 -20.83
N PHE A 378 20.24 17.31 -19.78
CA PHE A 378 19.46 16.06 -19.86
C PHE A 378 20.15 14.95 -20.69
N GLN A 379 21.48 14.98 -20.79
CA GLN A 379 22.22 14.10 -21.71
C GLN A 379 22.03 12.62 -21.39
N ASP A 380 22.03 12.24 -20.10
CA ASP A 380 21.79 10.85 -19.70
C ASP A 380 20.33 10.43 -19.92
N ILE A 381 19.37 11.35 -19.78
CA ILE A 381 17.95 11.09 -20.08
C ILE A 381 17.76 10.80 -21.57
N ILE A 382 18.42 11.57 -22.43
CA ILE A 382 18.43 11.35 -23.88
C ILE A 382 19.07 9.98 -24.19
N GLU A 383 20.16 9.61 -23.53
CA GLU A 383 20.78 8.28 -23.71
C GLU A 383 19.82 7.14 -23.28
N ILE A 384 19.11 7.29 -22.17
CA ILE A 384 18.08 6.33 -21.73
C ILE A 384 16.99 6.19 -22.80
N LEU A 385 16.47 7.29 -23.34
CA LEU A 385 15.43 7.27 -24.37
C LEU A 385 15.88 6.56 -25.65
N ILE A 386 17.17 6.58 -25.97
CA ILE A 386 17.75 5.91 -27.13
C ILE A 386 17.97 4.41 -26.84
N CYS A 387 18.53 4.08 -25.68
CA CYS A 387 18.95 2.71 -25.33
C CYS A 387 17.79 1.84 -24.81
N CYS A 388 16.80 2.42 -24.16
CA CYS A 388 15.60 1.75 -23.66
C CYS A 388 14.45 1.91 -24.65
N ASP A 389 14.53 1.21 -25.78
CA ASP A 389 13.60 1.36 -26.92
C ASP A 389 12.14 0.95 -26.64
N ASN A 390 11.88 0.31 -25.51
CA ASN A 390 10.54 -0.07 -25.03
C ASN A 390 9.97 0.89 -23.99
N LEU A 391 10.68 1.98 -23.68
CA LEU A 391 10.23 2.95 -22.68
C LEU A 391 8.98 3.68 -23.15
N ILE A 392 7.90 3.49 -22.40
CA ILE A 392 6.55 3.99 -22.69
C ILE A 392 6.12 5.00 -21.61
N ASN A 393 6.62 4.87 -20.39
CA ASN A 393 6.30 5.78 -19.30
C ASN A 393 7.58 6.36 -18.69
N LEU A 394 7.68 7.68 -18.63
CA LEU A 394 8.82 8.38 -18.04
C LEU A 394 8.33 9.38 -17.00
N ILE A 395 8.93 9.38 -15.81
CA ILE A 395 8.76 10.37 -14.76
C ILE A 395 10.14 10.97 -14.46
N LEU A 396 10.27 12.29 -14.59
CA LEU A 396 11.51 13.01 -14.30
C LEU A 396 11.37 13.82 -13.02
N ARG A 397 12.30 13.61 -12.10
CA ARG A 397 12.41 14.33 -10.84
C ARG A 397 13.60 15.27 -10.86
N ASN A 398 13.41 16.47 -10.31
CA ASN A 398 14.52 17.38 -10.09
C ASN A 398 15.19 17.06 -8.74
N SER A 399 16.48 16.73 -8.78
CA SER A 399 17.30 16.53 -7.57
C SER A 399 18.09 17.77 -7.16
N SER A 400 18.07 18.83 -7.96
CA SER A 400 18.66 20.13 -7.63
C SER A 400 17.69 21.00 -6.85
N ASP A 401 18.23 21.86 -5.98
CA ASP A 401 17.50 22.98 -5.38
C ASP A 401 17.21 24.09 -6.40
N GLU A 402 17.95 24.09 -7.53
CA GLU A 402 17.76 25.05 -8.60
C GLU A 402 16.66 24.61 -9.57
N ASN A 403 15.97 25.61 -10.12
CA ASN A 403 15.02 25.42 -11.19
C ASN A 403 15.73 25.05 -12.49
N ILE A 404 15.34 23.93 -13.09
CA ILE A 404 15.90 23.40 -14.34
C ILE A 404 14.97 23.79 -15.50
N ASP A 405 15.50 24.34 -16.59
CA ASP A 405 14.74 24.62 -17.82
C ASP A 405 14.68 23.37 -18.70
N ALA A 406 13.50 22.77 -18.86
CA ALA A 406 13.27 21.62 -19.73
C ALA A 406 13.15 21.96 -21.22
N THR A 407 13.28 23.22 -21.63
CA THR A 407 13.25 23.61 -23.05
C THR A 407 14.23 22.78 -23.91
N PRO A 408 15.48 22.52 -23.50
CA PRO A 408 16.40 21.65 -24.25
C PRO A 408 15.92 20.20 -24.37
N LEU A 409 15.32 19.64 -23.31
CA LEU A 409 14.75 18.30 -23.33
C LEU A 409 13.60 18.21 -24.33
N PHE A 410 12.61 19.12 -24.24
CA PHE A 410 11.49 19.14 -25.17
C PHE A 410 11.95 19.36 -26.62
N THR A 411 12.93 20.25 -26.84
CA THR A 411 13.51 20.47 -28.17
C THR A 411 14.16 19.20 -28.73
N THR A 412 14.86 18.45 -27.88
CA THR A 412 15.51 17.19 -28.29
C THR A 412 14.49 16.08 -28.56
N LEU A 413 13.44 15.99 -27.73
CA LEU A 413 12.31 15.07 -27.95
C LEU A 413 11.59 15.38 -29.27
N LEU A 414 11.34 16.66 -29.55
CA LEU A 414 10.76 17.12 -30.81
C LEU A 414 11.61 16.70 -32.02
N ALA A 415 12.92 16.93 -31.94
CA ALA A 415 13.87 16.59 -33.00
C ALA A 415 13.98 15.07 -33.23
N ASN A 416 13.80 14.24 -32.20
CA ASN A 416 13.95 12.78 -32.24
C ASN A 416 12.61 12.03 -32.11
N SER A 417 11.52 12.66 -32.50
CA SER A 417 10.16 12.17 -32.24
C SER A 417 9.75 10.87 -32.95
N SER A 418 10.55 10.36 -33.89
CA SER A 418 10.38 9.01 -34.45
C SER A 418 11.03 7.90 -33.61
N HIS A 419 11.79 8.25 -32.57
CA HIS A 419 12.66 7.32 -31.84
C HIS A 419 12.17 6.96 -30.43
N HIS A 420 11.15 7.64 -29.89
CA HIS A 420 10.58 7.32 -28.57
C HIS A 420 9.14 6.80 -28.68
N LYS A 421 8.76 5.91 -27.74
CA LYS A 421 7.41 5.30 -27.65
C LYS A 421 6.60 5.78 -26.43
N LEU A 422 7.00 6.93 -25.87
CA LEU A 422 6.34 7.52 -24.71
C LEU A 422 4.82 7.64 -24.94
N SER A 423 4.05 7.19 -23.96
CA SER A 423 2.60 7.33 -23.86
C SER A 423 2.18 8.09 -22.60
N LYS A 424 2.98 8.00 -21.53
CA LYS A 424 2.84 8.82 -20.34
C LYS A 424 4.15 9.53 -20.06
N PHE A 425 4.09 10.84 -19.92
CA PHE A 425 5.26 11.62 -19.54
C PHE A 425 4.91 12.51 -18.36
N CYS A 426 5.67 12.38 -17.27
CA CYS A 426 5.47 13.13 -16.06
C CYS A 426 6.75 13.88 -15.71
N VAL A 427 6.59 15.13 -15.31
CA VAL A 427 7.70 16.00 -14.95
C VAL A 427 7.42 16.62 -13.60
N ASP A 428 8.41 16.62 -12.72
CA ASP A 428 8.35 17.32 -11.44
C ASP A 428 8.05 18.81 -11.64
N SER A 429 7.16 19.34 -10.81
CA SER A 429 6.81 20.76 -10.75
C SER A 429 7.99 21.74 -10.64
N LYS A 430 9.16 21.29 -10.16
CA LYS A 430 10.40 22.09 -10.09
C LYS A 430 11.16 22.19 -11.42
N ILE A 431 10.74 21.46 -12.45
CA ILE A 431 11.33 21.52 -13.79
C ILE A 431 10.46 22.45 -14.64
N HIS A 432 11.03 23.57 -15.06
CA HIS A 432 10.33 24.65 -15.75
C HIS A 432 10.20 24.38 -17.24
N PHE A 433 9.04 24.71 -17.79
CA PHE A 433 8.80 24.73 -19.23
C PHE A 433 7.70 25.75 -19.54
N THR A 434 7.58 26.14 -20.80
CA THR A 434 6.54 27.07 -21.24
C THR A 434 5.31 26.33 -21.76
N PRO A 435 4.10 26.93 -21.70
CA PRO A 435 2.91 26.32 -22.31
C PRO A 435 3.09 26.11 -23.83
N ASN A 436 3.85 26.99 -24.48
CA ASN A 436 4.09 26.93 -25.92
C ASN A 436 4.97 25.73 -26.32
N ILE A 437 6.04 25.45 -25.56
CA ILE A 437 6.91 24.30 -25.85
C ILE A 437 6.18 22.98 -25.57
N LEU A 438 5.36 22.93 -24.51
CA LEU A 438 4.53 21.77 -24.20
C LEU A 438 3.50 21.52 -25.30
N ASN A 439 2.75 22.54 -25.75
CA ASN A 439 1.81 22.39 -26.86
C ASN A 439 2.51 21.91 -28.14
N SER A 440 3.65 22.50 -28.47
CA SER A 440 4.42 22.09 -29.66
C SER A 440 4.83 20.61 -29.59
N PHE A 441 5.21 20.13 -28.39
CA PHE A 441 5.52 18.73 -28.14
C PHE A 441 4.31 17.82 -28.32
N LEU A 442 3.14 18.21 -27.80
CA LEU A 442 1.91 17.42 -27.89
C LEU A 442 1.34 17.38 -29.32
N ASP A 443 1.23 18.53 -29.99
CA ASP A 443 0.70 18.67 -31.35
C ASP A 443 1.47 17.80 -32.37
N MET A 444 2.81 17.80 -32.26
CA MET A 444 3.67 17.02 -33.15
C MET A 444 3.41 15.51 -33.04
N ILE A 445 3.02 15.03 -31.87
CA ILE A 445 2.82 13.59 -31.62
C ILE A 445 1.47 13.13 -32.19
N ASP A 446 0.46 14.01 -32.13
CA ASP A 446 -0.85 13.78 -32.74
C ASP A 446 -0.78 13.78 -34.29
N ASP A 447 0.01 14.68 -34.89
CA ASP A 447 0.15 14.80 -36.35
C ASP A 447 0.77 13.55 -37.03
N LYS A 448 1.52 12.74 -36.27
CA LYS A 448 2.24 11.57 -36.83
C LYS A 448 1.38 10.32 -37.04
N LYS A 449 0.06 10.35 -36.76
CA LYS A 449 -0.78 9.13 -36.66
C LYS A 449 -0.10 8.05 -35.78
N ASN A 450 0.66 8.47 -34.78
CA ASN A 450 1.15 7.55 -33.77
C ASN A 450 -0.09 6.98 -33.05
N ILE A 451 -0.07 5.67 -32.80
CA ILE A 451 -1.26 4.94 -32.36
C ILE A 451 -1.72 5.38 -30.94
N ASN A 452 -0.89 6.12 -30.20
CA ASN A 452 -1.16 6.56 -28.84
C ASN A 452 -0.90 8.07 -28.68
N SER A 453 -1.92 8.82 -28.29
CA SER A 453 -1.78 10.17 -27.74
C SER A 453 -0.97 10.13 -26.45
N ILE A 454 -0.07 11.10 -26.22
CA ILE A 454 0.65 11.19 -24.95
C ILE A 454 -0.24 11.84 -23.90
N ILE A 455 -0.34 11.19 -22.74
CA ILE A 455 -0.85 11.81 -21.52
C ILE A 455 0.32 12.45 -20.79
N PHE A 456 0.21 13.75 -20.52
CA PHE A 456 1.23 14.49 -19.79
C PHE A 456 0.77 14.78 -18.37
N TYR A 457 1.67 14.64 -17.40
CA TYR A 457 1.38 14.88 -15.99
C TYR A 457 2.41 15.82 -15.37
N ILE A 458 2.00 16.55 -14.36
CA ILE A 458 2.92 17.29 -13.49
C ILE A 458 2.95 16.60 -12.14
N TYR A 459 4.13 16.18 -11.69
CA TYR A 459 4.30 15.57 -10.39
C TYR A 459 4.59 16.64 -9.34
N LYS A 460 3.78 16.67 -8.29
CA LYS A 460 3.98 17.54 -7.13
C LYS A 460 4.90 16.84 -6.13
N SER A 461 6.21 16.98 -6.32
CA SER A 461 7.17 16.39 -5.41
C SER A 461 7.18 17.11 -4.06
N GLY A 462 7.10 16.33 -2.97
CA GLY A 462 7.59 16.78 -1.68
C GLY A 462 6.58 17.21 -0.62
N GLY A 463 5.41 16.58 -0.52
CA GLY A 463 4.59 16.54 0.71
C GLY A 463 4.01 17.85 1.24
N ILE A 464 4.43 19.02 0.76
CA ILE A 464 3.96 20.31 1.28
C ILE A 464 2.65 20.67 0.58
N LYS A 465 1.57 20.68 1.36
CA LYS A 465 0.22 21.03 0.89
C LYS A 465 0.10 22.46 0.31
N TYR A 466 1.08 23.36 0.46
CA TYR A 466 0.89 24.80 0.19
C TYR A 466 2.05 25.63 -0.38
N VAL A 467 3.10 25.07 -1.00
CA VAL A 467 4.05 25.90 -1.78
C VAL A 467 3.58 25.92 -3.24
N GLY A 468 3.45 27.13 -3.80
CA GLY A 468 2.95 27.33 -5.16
C GLY A 468 3.73 26.53 -6.20
N TYR A 469 3.05 26.16 -7.28
CA TYR A 469 3.69 25.56 -8.45
C TYR A 469 4.53 26.64 -9.14
N ASP A 470 5.77 26.83 -8.72
CA ASP A 470 6.66 27.81 -9.35
C ASP A 470 6.75 27.52 -10.84
N GLY A 471 6.35 28.49 -11.68
CA GLY A 471 6.36 28.35 -13.15
C GLY A 471 5.15 27.66 -13.78
N ILE A 472 4.30 26.95 -13.02
CA ILE A 472 3.07 26.35 -13.58
C ILE A 472 1.93 27.37 -13.55
N THR A 473 1.17 27.46 -14.63
CA THR A 473 0.15 28.49 -14.85
C THR A 473 -1.17 27.83 -15.23
N ASN A 474 -2.28 28.55 -15.19
CA ASN A 474 -3.58 28.03 -15.64
C ASN A 474 -3.53 27.52 -17.10
N ASN A 475 -2.68 28.11 -17.95
CA ASN A 475 -2.49 27.63 -19.31
C ASN A 475 -1.86 26.23 -19.34
N HIS A 476 -0.91 25.93 -18.45
CA HIS A 476 -0.38 24.57 -18.32
C HIS A 476 -1.51 23.60 -17.95
N LEU A 477 -2.34 23.94 -16.96
CA LEU A 477 -3.43 23.08 -16.50
C LEU A 477 -4.46 22.78 -17.61
N LEU A 478 -4.85 23.80 -18.37
CA LEU A 478 -5.75 23.63 -19.52
C LEU A 478 -5.16 22.69 -20.59
N ILE A 479 -3.84 22.73 -20.79
CA ILE A 479 -3.15 21.81 -21.71
C ILE A 479 -3.19 20.38 -21.15
N LEU A 480 -2.91 20.18 -19.86
CA LEU A 480 -2.98 18.85 -19.22
C LEU A 480 -4.38 18.24 -19.40
N GLU A 481 -5.42 18.99 -19.05
CA GLU A 481 -6.82 18.53 -19.16
C GLU A 481 -7.17 18.13 -20.60
N SER A 482 -6.65 18.86 -21.60
CA SER A 482 -6.91 18.57 -23.01
C SER A 482 -6.37 17.21 -23.48
N VAL A 483 -5.33 16.70 -22.81
CA VAL A 483 -4.71 15.39 -23.10
C VAL A 483 -5.03 14.31 -22.06
N GLY A 484 -6.03 14.56 -21.20
CA GLY A 484 -6.41 13.63 -20.12
C GLY A 484 -5.38 13.53 -18.99
N GLY A 485 -4.48 14.50 -18.92
CA GLY A 485 -3.47 14.66 -17.89
C GLY A 485 -3.98 15.45 -16.69
N CYS A 486 -3.20 15.43 -15.61
CA CYS A 486 -3.48 16.19 -14.40
C CYS A 486 -2.20 16.36 -13.57
N ILE A 487 -2.33 17.01 -12.42
CA ILE A 487 -1.29 17.01 -11.38
C ILE A 487 -1.41 15.70 -10.60
N LEU A 488 -0.27 15.08 -10.26
CA LEU A 488 -0.20 13.86 -9.47
C LEU A 488 0.58 14.11 -8.18
N ASP A 489 0.13 13.50 -7.09
CA ASP A 489 0.94 13.28 -5.90
C ASP A 489 1.63 11.89 -5.93
N ASP A 490 2.29 11.50 -4.84
CA ASP A 490 2.99 10.21 -4.77
C ASP A 490 2.07 8.98 -4.86
N ASP A 491 0.88 9.05 -4.26
CA ASP A 491 -0.08 7.96 -4.29
C ASP A 491 -0.65 7.77 -5.69
N ASP A 492 -0.91 8.89 -6.36
CA ASP A 492 -1.27 8.94 -7.77
C ASP A 492 -0.17 8.38 -8.67
N ILE A 493 1.12 8.64 -8.40
CA ILE A 493 2.23 8.07 -9.19
C ILE A 493 2.19 6.56 -9.15
N ILE A 494 2.15 5.94 -7.97
CA ILE A 494 2.11 4.47 -7.90
C ILE A 494 0.83 3.92 -8.53
N LYS A 495 -0.32 4.58 -8.32
CA LYS A 495 -1.60 4.16 -8.91
C LYS A 495 -1.63 4.24 -10.44
N ASN A 496 -0.97 5.25 -11.03
CA ASN A 496 -1.00 5.50 -12.48
C ASN A 496 0.14 4.81 -13.25
N PHE A 497 1.27 4.55 -12.60
CA PHE A 497 2.49 4.06 -13.25
C PHE A 497 2.91 2.66 -12.83
N SER A 498 2.49 2.18 -11.66
CA SER A 498 2.85 0.84 -11.18
C SER A 498 1.74 -0.17 -11.34
N THR A 499 2.15 -1.41 -11.52
CA THR A 499 1.26 -2.59 -11.44
C THR A 499 1.64 -3.53 -10.31
N VAL A 500 2.55 -3.11 -9.41
CA VAL A 500 2.91 -3.88 -8.22
C VAL A 500 1.71 -3.90 -7.26
N PRO A 501 1.32 -5.08 -6.73
CA PRO A 501 0.27 -5.16 -5.73
C PRO A 501 0.68 -4.36 -4.48
N LYS A 502 -0.21 -3.48 -4.00
CA LYS A 502 -0.05 -2.86 -2.68
C LYS A 502 -0.60 -3.79 -1.59
N PHE A 503 0.07 -3.77 -0.44
CA PHE A 503 -0.54 -4.23 0.79
C PHE A 503 -1.62 -3.25 1.24
N ARG A 504 -2.67 -3.78 1.85
CA ARG A 504 -3.67 -2.95 2.51
C ARG A 504 -3.04 -2.38 3.78
N VAL A 505 -3.01 -1.06 3.89
CA VAL A 505 -2.50 -0.34 5.07
C VAL A 505 -3.44 -0.65 6.24
N PRO A 506 -2.98 -1.35 7.29
CA PRO A 506 -3.79 -1.56 8.48
C PRO A 506 -3.97 -0.26 9.25
N TYR A 507 -5.02 -0.18 10.05
CA TYR A 507 -5.26 0.97 10.93
C TYR A 507 -4.05 1.22 11.83
N ARG A 508 -3.52 2.46 11.81
CA ARG A 508 -2.44 2.90 12.70
C ARG A 508 -3.07 3.58 13.90
N TYR A 509 -3.07 2.91 15.05
CA TYR A 509 -3.19 3.58 16.34
C TYR A 509 -1.79 3.99 16.79
N SER A 510 -1.62 5.18 17.34
CA SER A 510 -0.44 5.52 18.13
C SER A 510 -0.43 4.61 19.34
N LEU A 511 0.39 3.55 19.29
CA LEU A 511 0.74 2.80 20.50
C LEU A 511 1.62 3.72 21.34
N GLU A 512 0.98 4.61 22.11
CA GLU A 512 1.52 5.03 23.40
C GLU A 512 1.11 3.98 24.46
#